data_AF-A0A6P0RBB2-F1
#
_entry.id   AF-A0A6P0RBB2-F1
#
_cell.length_a   1.000
_cell.length_b   1.000
_cell.length_c   1.000
_cell.angle_alpha   90.00
_cell.angle_beta   90.00
_cell.angle_gamma   90.00
#
_symmetry.space_group_name_H-M   'P 1'
#
loop_
_entity.id
_entity.type
_entity.pdbx_description
1 polymer ?
#
loop_
_entity_poly.entity_id
_entity_poly.type
_entity_poly.pdbx_seq_one_letter_code
_entity_poly.pdbx_strand_id
1 'polypeptide(L)' 'MRDLLKPDSQLRAETYQIDYPLGRGGFGVTYRGHHTLLQQVVAIKEYYPQNYALRHPTTGGFTIPTNQQEIFQRG' A
#
# COMPACT_ATOMS: atom_id res chain seq x y z
N MET A 1 -2.79 11.30 -11.16
CA MET A 1 -1.85 10.25 -10.72
C MET A 1 -1.06 10.71 -9.49
N ARG A 2 -1.72 11.21 -8.43
CA ARG A 2 -1.05 11.76 -7.23
C ARG A 2 -1.03 10.79 -6.03
N ASP A 3 -1.66 9.62 -6.17
CA ASP A 3 -2.01 8.75 -5.04
C ASP A 3 -1.33 7.37 -5.09
N LEU A 4 -0.14 7.26 -5.70
CA LEU A 4 0.60 6.01 -5.82
C LEU A 4 1.96 6.13 -5.15
N LEU A 5 2.47 5.02 -4.60
CA LEU A 5 3.88 4.94 -4.24
C LEU A 5 4.72 5.15 -5.51
N LYS A 6 5.78 5.96 -5.36
CA LYS A 6 6.69 6.27 -6.47
C LYS A 6 7.56 5.05 -6.75
N PRO A 7 8.02 4.86 -8.00
CA PRO A 7 9.15 3.97 -8.26
C PRO A 7 10.29 4.28 -7.29
N ASP A 8 11.00 3.24 -6.89
CA ASP A 8 12.12 3.27 -5.95
C ASP A 8 11.75 3.61 -4.49
N SER A 9 10.45 3.70 -4.16
CA SER A 9 10.02 3.81 -2.76
C SER A 9 10.47 2.57 -1.99
N GLN A 10 11.27 2.77 -0.95
CA GLN A 10 11.72 1.71 -0.05
C GLN A 10 10.74 1.51 1.10
N LEU A 11 10.44 0.24 1.41
CA LEU A 11 9.50 -0.17 2.44
C LEU A 11 10.16 -1.12 3.44
N ARG A 12 9.65 -1.12 4.67
CA ARG A 12 10.12 -2.00 5.77
C ARG A 12 11.64 -2.01 5.90
N ALA A 13 12.21 -0.86 6.26
CA ALA A 13 13.66 -0.68 6.41
C ALA A 13 14.43 -1.22 5.18
N GLU A 14 14.05 -0.74 3.99
CA GLU A 14 14.71 -1.07 2.72
C GLU A 14 14.68 -2.55 2.30
N THR A 15 13.88 -3.38 2.97
CA THR A 15 13.72 -4.80 2.61
C THR A 15 13.04 -4.96 1.25
N TYR A 16 12.15 -4.03 0.91
CA TYR A 16 11.41 -4.05 -0.35
C TYR A 16 11.50 -2.69 -1.04
N GLN A 17 11.50 -2.71 -2.37
CA GLN A 17 11.42 -1.50 -3.18
C GLN A 17 10.35 -1.65 -4.25
N ILE A 18 9.61 -0.55 -4.47
CA ILE A 18 8.50 -0.47 -5.42
C ILE A 18 9.03 -0.22 -6.83
N ASP A 19 8.51 -0.96 -7.80
CA ASP A 19 8.80 -0.72 -9.22
C ASP A 19 7.65 0.08 -9.86
N TYR A 20 6.44 -0.50 -9.95
CA TYR A 20 5.26 0.15 -10.54
C TYR A 20 3.94 -0.49 -10.05
N PRO A 21 2.81 0.25 -10.12
CA PRO A 21 1.49 -0.30 -9.80
C PRO A 21 1.05 -1.37 -10.80
N LEU A 22 0.50 -2.47 -10.31
CA LEU A 22 -0.14 -3.52 -11.10
C LEU A 22 -1.64 -3.30 -11.24
N GLY A 23 -2.29 -2.74 -10.22
CA GLY A 23 -3.72 -2.48 -10.25
C GLY A 23 -4.25 -1.86 -8.97
N ARG A 24 -5.47 -1.32 -9.04
CA ARG A 24 -6.18 -0.72 -7.91
C ARG A 24 -7.58 -1.31 -7.81
N GLY A 25 -8.03 -1.59 -6.59
CA GLY A 25 -9.38 -2.05 -6.30
C GLY A 25 -9.94 -1.49 -4.99
N GLY A 26 -11.10 -2.01 -4.59
CA GLY A 26 -11.79 -1.64 -3.35
C GLY A 26 -10.98 -1.86 -2.06
N PHE A 27 -9.88 -2.60 -2.14
CA PHE A 27 -9.02 -2.98 -1.01
C PHE A 27 -7.59 -2.41 -1.10
N GLY A 28 -7.39 -1.42 -1.98
CA GLY A 28 -6.14 -0.70 -2.11
C GLY A 28 -5.42 -0.91 -3.45
N VAL A 29 -4.10 -0.74 -3.45
CA VAL A 29 -3.24 -0.90 -4.65
C VAL A 29 -2.35 -2.12 -4.50
N THR A 30 -2.17 -2.84 -5.61
CA THR A 30 -1.15 -3.86 -5.74
C THR A 30 -0.03 -3.33 -6.62
N TYR A 31 1.20 -3.47 -6.16
CA TYR A 31 2.42 -3.07 -6.85
C TYR A 31 3.27 -4.29 -7.18
N ARG A 32 4.04 -4.18 -8.25
CA ARG A 32 5.24 -4.99 -8.43
C ARG A 32 6.37 -4.33 -7.64
N GLY A 33 7.15 -5.13 -6.96
CA GLY A 33 8.38 -4.69 -6.33
C GLY A 33 9.38 -5.82 -6.25
N HIS A 34 10.47 -5.56 -5.55
CA HIS A 34 11.52 -6.54 -5.31
C HIS A 34 11.89 -6.60 -3.85
N HIS A 35 12.16 -7.81 -3.37
CA HIS A 35 12.85 -8.02 -2.10
C HIS A 35 14.34 -7.81 -2.33
N THR A 36 14.96 -6.86 -1.63
CA THR A 36 16.32 -6.38 -1.91
C THR A 36 17.39 -7.43 -1.61
N LEU A 37 17.30 -8.09 -0.45
CA LEU A 37 18.26 -9.14 -0.06
C LEU A 37 18.11 -10.44 -0.87
N LEU A 38 16.87 -10.87 -1.12
CA LEU A 38 16.58 -12.12 -1.83
C LEU A 38 16.59 -11.96 -3.36
N GLN A 39 16.70 -10.72 -3.85
CA GLN A 39 16.64 -10.36 -5.28
C GLN A 39 15.43 -10.97 -6.02
N GLN A 40 14.31 -11.11 -5.30
CA GLN A 40 13.11 -11.75 -5.80
C GLN A 40 12.04 -10.72 -6.15
N VAL A 41 11.38 -10.92 -7.30
CA VAL A 41 10.18 -10.14 -7.66
C VAL A 41 9.01 -10.57 -6.79
N VAL A 42 8.32 -9.60 -6.20
CA VAL A 42 7.17 -9.81 -5.31
C VAL A 42 5.98 -8.92 -5.71
N ALA A 43 4.79 -9.37 -5.36
CA ALA A 43 3.60 -8.53 -5.35
C ALA A 43 3.44 -7.91 -3.96
N ILE A 44 3.35 -6.58 -3.89
CA ILE A 44 3.16 -5.83 -2.64
C ILE A 44 1.76 -5.22 -2.66
N LYS A 45 0.95 -5.52 -1.65
CA LYS A 45 -0.40 -4.95 -1.54
C LYS A 45 -0.44 -3.88 -0.45
N GLU A 46 -0.67 -2.64 -0.85
CA GLU A 46 -1.04 -1.56 0.06
C GLU A 46 -2.50 -1.78 0.44
N TYR A 47 -2.75 -2.23 1.67
CA TYR A 47 -4.08 -2.62 2.13
C TYR A 47 -4.82 -1.45 2.78
N TYR A 48 -5.88 -0.99 2.11
CA TYR A 48 -6.80 0.00 2.64
C TYR A 48 -8.19 -0.23 2.01
N PRO A 49 -9.10 -0.91 2.71
CA PRO A 49 -10.44 -1.12 2.21
C PRO A 49 -11.22 0.19 2.21
N GLN A 50 -11.75 0.57 1.05
CA GLN A 50 -12.40 1.87 0.81
C GLN A 50 -13.58 2.16 1.73
N ASN A 51 -14.23 1.11 2.25
CA ASN A 51 -15.34 1.23 3.20
C ASN A 51 -14.88 1.51 4.64
N TYR A 52 -13.60 1.37 4.96
CA TYR A 52 -13.04 1.47 6.31
C TYR A 52 -11.82 2.39 6.42
N ALA A 53 -11.19 2.75 5.30
CA ALA A 53 -9.99 3.58 5.28
C ALA A 53 -10.03 4.58 4.11
N LEU A 54 -9.87 5.85 4.45
CA LEU A 54 -9.71 6.93 3.47
C LEU A 54 -8.22 7.16 3.22
N ARG A 55 -7.80 7.09 1.96
CA ARG A 55 -6.43 7.43 1.55
C ARG A 55 -6.32 8.92 1.30
N HIS A 56 -5.40 9.57 1.98
CA HIS A 56 -5.12 10.97 1.74
C HIS A 56 -4.30 11.11 0.43
N PRO A 57 -4.83 11.81 -0.60
CA PRO A 57 -4.26 11.81 -1.94
C PRO A 57 -2.88 12.48 -2.00
N THR A 58 -2.61 13.46 -1.14
CA THR A 58 -1.36 14.23 -1.19
C THR A 58 -0.25 13.70 -0.28
N THR A 59 -0.59 12.97 0.77
CA THR A 59 0.39 12.51 1.78
C THR A 59 0.60 11.00 1.77
N GLY A 60 -0.31 10.24 1.13
CA GLY A 60 -0.29 8.78 1.17
C GLY A 60 -0.67 8.18 2.54
N GLY A 61 -0.99 9.02 3.53
CA GLY A 61 -1.49 8.57 4.83
C GLY A 61 -2.93 8.04 4.74
N PHE A 62 -3.33 7.27 5.75
CA PHE A 62 -4.68 6.72 5.86
C PHE A 62 -5.39 7.23 7.11
N THR A 63 -6.67 7.55 6.95
CA THR A 63 -7.57 7.83 8.07
C THR A 63 -8.60 6.71 8.15
N ILE A 64 -8.65 6.05 9.31
CA ILE A 64 -9.66 5.05 9.64
C ILE A 64 -10.68 5.75 10.56
N PRO A 65 -11.95 5.92 10.13
CA PRO A 65 -12.99 6.46 10.98
C PRO A 65 -13.13 5.65 12.27
N THR A 66 -13.31 6.32 13.42
CA THR A 66 -13.22 5.71 14.76
C THR A 66 -14.21 4.55 14.97
N ASN A 67 -15.35 4.54 14.27
CA ASN A 67 -16.36 3.47 14.33
C ASN A 67 -15.99 2.20 13.52
N GLN A 68 -14.83 2.17 12.86
CA GLN A 68 -14.42 1.11 11.95
C GLN A 68 -13.02 0.53 12.24
N GLN A 69 -12.34 1.04 13.28
CA GLN A 69 -11.01 0.58 13.67
C GLN A 69 -10.97 -0.89 14.08
N GLU A 70 -11.96 -1.36 14.84
CA GLU A 70 -11.99 -2.75 15.31
C GLU A 70 -12.19 -3.76 14.16
N ILE A 71 -12.91 -3.35 13.10
CA ILE A 71 -13.15 -4.19 11.92
C ILE A 71 -11.91 -4.22 11.02
N PHE A 72 -11.22 -3.09 10.86
CA PHE A 72 -10.00 -3.01 10.06
C PHE A 72 -8.85 -3.84 10.67
N GLN A 73 -8.70 -3.87 11.99
CA GLN A 73 -7.62 -4.61 12.66
C GLN A 73 -7.80 -6.15 12.62
N ARG A 74 -9.00 -6.65 12.32
CA ARG A 74 -9.31 -8.08 12.25
C ARG A 74 -9.10 -8.69 10.86
N GLY A 75 -8.89 -7.89 9.81
CA GLY A 75 -8.70 -8.34 8.43
C GLY A 75 -7.29 -8.14 7.95
#